data_AF-A0A6N2XCL3-F1
#
_entry.id   AF-A0A6N2XCL3-F1
#
_cell.length_a   1.000
_cell.length_b   1.000
_cell.length_c   1.000
_cell.angle_alpha   90.00
_cell.angle_beta   90.00
_cell.angle_gamma   90.00
#
_symmetry.space_group_name_H-M   'P 1'
#
loop_
_entity.id
_entity.type
_entity.pdbx_description
1 polymer ?
#
loop_
_entity_poly.entity_id
_entity_poly.type
_entity_poly.pdbx_seq_one_letter_code
_entity_poly.pdbx_strand_id
1 'polypeptide(L)'
;MTANNRKNTRILLFLILCIRMTLTVSAGDFLFTSVNTAQGLSDNQIRYMLQLPDGRMVFTTNGSVNLYDGVHFSYLHRKAENVYPLKQYDGYYRIYQCGDSLLWIKDRHKLMCIHLPQEEYIADLDSYFREREYTRTGRRPFR
;
A
#
# COMPACT_ATOMS: atom_id res chain seq x y z
N MET A 1 -22.03 42.35 45.97
CA MET A 1 -22.34 42.24 44.52
C MET A 1 -21.10 42.11 43.61
N THR A 2 -19.93 42.63 44.00
CA THR A 2 -18.70 42.67 43.18
C THR A 2 -17.98 41.31 42.96
N ALA A 3 -18.01 40.41 43.94
CA ALA A 3 -17.36 39.09 43.83
C ALA A 3 -18.02 38.16 42.78
N ASN A 4 -19.34 38.26 42.61
CA ASN A 4 -20.08 37.44 41.64
C ASN A 4 -19.77 37.88 40.20
N ASN A 5 -19.68 39.20 39.98
CA ASN A 5 -19.28 39.76 38.69
C ASN A 5 -17.86 39.31 38.29
N ARG A 6 -16.90 39.30 39.23
CA ARG A 6 -15.52 38.84 38.95
C ARG A 6 -15.44 37.36 38.58
N LYS A 7 -16.28 36.49 39.18
CA LYS A 7 -16.39 35.07 38.82
C LYS A 7 -17.00 34.90 37.42
N ASN A 8 -18.08 35.62 37.13
CA ASN A 8 -18.75 35.59 35.82
C ASN A 8 -17.84 36.08 34.69
N THR A 9 -17.03 37.13 34.93
CA THR A 9 -16.04 37.60 33.96
C THR A 9 -14.97 36.55 33.67
N ARG A 10 -14.49 35.82 34.68
CA ARG A 10 -13.50 34.73 34.49
C ARG A 10 -14.08 33.57 33.70
N ILE A 11 -15.32 33.18 33.99
CA ILE A 11 -16.02 32.13 33.25
C ILE A 11 -16.22 32.56 31.79
N LEU A 12 -16.64 33.80 31.54
CA LEU A 12 -16.81 34.33 30.20
C LEU A 12 -15.50 34.35 29.40
N LEU A 13 -14.39 34.78 30.01
CA LEU A 13 -13.07 34.76 29.37
C LEU A 13 -12.62 33.33 29.03
N PHE A 14 -12.88 32.38 29.93
CA PHE A 14 -12.58 30.97 29.70
C PHE A 14 -13.41 30.39 28.55
N LEU A 15 -14.71 30.71 28.48
CA LEU A 15 -15.58 30.30 27.37
C LEU A 15 -15.13 30.90 26.03
N ILE A 16 -14.76 32.19 26.00
CA ILE A 16 -14.23 32.84 24.79
C ILE A 16 -12.92 32.18 24.35
N LEU A 17 -12.04 31.83 25.28
CA LEU A 17 -10.81 31.10 25.00
C LEU A 17 -11.08 29.69 24.42
N CYS A 18 -12.04 28.96 24.99
CA CYS A 18 -12.47 27.66 24.47
C CYS A 18 -13.04 27.77 23.05
N ILE A 19 -13.89 28.78 22.79
CA ILE A 19 -14.48 29.02 21.46
C ILE A 19 -13.40 29.37 20.43
N ARG A 20 -12.38 30.15 20.82
CA ARG A 20 -11.24 30.47 19.94
C ARG A 20 -10.41 29.24 19.57
N MET A 21 -10.26 28.27 20.49
CA MET A 21 -9.54 27.02 20.20
C MET A 21 -10.31 26.07 19.28
N THR A 22 -11.64 26.17 19.19
CA THR A 22 -12.45 25.32 18.31
C THR A 22 -12.56 25.80 16.85
N LEU A 23 -12.08 27.00 16.53
CA LEU A 23 -12.36 27.66 15.24
C LEU A 23 -11.27 27.51 14.15
N THR A 24 -10.24 26.67 14.35
CA THR A 24 -9.23 26.43 13.32
C THR A 24 -9.26 25.00 12.82
N VAL A 25 -10.27 24.68 12.01
CA VAL A 25 -10.20 23.58 11.03
C VAL A 25 -10.05 24.23 9.66
N SER A 26 -8.83 24.24 9.14
CA SER A 26 -8.56 24.52 7.74
C SER A 26 -8.37 23.16 7.06
N ALA A 27 -9.34 22.75 6.25
CA ALA A 27 -9.09 21.73 5.24
C ALA A 27 -8.27 22.41 4.15
N GLY A 28 -7.06 21.92 3.88
CA GLY A 28 -6.30 22.41 2.73
C GLY A 28 -7.07 22.10 1.45
N ASP A 29 -7.14 23.06 0.52
CA ASP A 29 -7.67 22.82 -0.82
C ASP A 29 -6.67 21.94 -1.59
N PHE A 30 -6.79 20.62 -1.43
CA PHE A 30 -5.97 19.68 -2.17
C PHE A 30 -6.50 19.54 -3.60
N LEU A 31 -5.65 19.86 -4.58
CA LEU A 31 -5.92 19.57 -5.97
C LEU A 31 -5.56 18.11 -6.27
N PHE A 32 -6.52 17.32 -6.74
CA PHE A 32 -6.32 15.93 -7.14
C PHE A 32 -6.42 15.77 -8.65
N THR A 33 -5.51 15.00 -9.23
CA THR A 33 -5.57 14.57 -10.63
C THR A 33 -6.06 13.13 -10.70
N SER A 34 -7.06 12.85 -11.53
CA SER A 34 -7.54 11.49 -11.72
C SER A 34 -6.58 10.69 -12.59
N VAL A 35 -6.18 9.52 -12.11
CA VAL A 35 -5.41 8.52 -12.87
C VAL A 35 -6.22 7.23 -12.90
N ASN A 36 -6.57 6.76 -14.10
CA ASN A 36 -7.46 5.64 -14.34
C ASN A 36 -7.05 4.89 -15.62
N THR A 37 -7.88 3.97 -16.10
CA THR A 37 -7.61 3.15 -17.28
C THR A 37 -7.38 3.96 -18.57
N ALA A 38 -7.95 5.16 -18.69
CA ALA A 38 -7.69 6.07 -19.81
C ALA A 38 -6.24 6.60 -19.83
N GLN A 39 -5.55 6.57 -18.68
CA GLN A 39 -4.14 6.94 -18.55
C GLN A 39 -3.19 5.73 -18.54
N GLY A 40 -3.68 4.51 -18.81
CA GLY A 40 -2.84 3.31 -18.94
C GLY A 40 -2.84 2.34 -17.76
N LEU A 41 -3.57 2.65 -16.68
CA LEU A 41 -3.79 1.72 -15.58
C LEU A 41 -4.60 0.50 -16.08
N SER A 42 -4.28 -0.71 -15.61
CA SER A 42 -4.94 -1.94 -16.08
C SER A 42 -6.43 -2.04 -15.71
N ASP A 43 -6.82 -1.47 -14.56
CA ASP A 43 -8.15 -1.57 -13.97
C ASP A 43 -8.31 -0.45 -12.92
N ASN A 44 -9.52 0.07 -12.75
CA ASN A 44 -9.84 1.14 -11.80
C ASN A 44 -10.03 0.67 -10.36
N GLN A 45 -10.02 -0.64 -10.10
CA GLN A 45 -10.14 -1.24 -8.77
C GLN A 45 -8.77 -1.51 -8.13
N ILE A 46 -8.20 -0.49 -7.49
CA ILE A 46 -6.92 -0.59 -6.78
C ILE A 46 -7.08 -1.39 -5.48
N ARG A 47 -6.26 -2.43 -5.31
CA ARG A 47 -6.17 -3.26 -4.09
C ARG A 47 -5.06 -2.80 -3.15
N TYR A 48 -3.94 -2.33 -3.69
CA TYR A 48 -2.77 -1.94 -2.91
C TYR A 48 -1.88 -0.97 -3.69
N MET A 49 -1.20 -0.08 -2.96
CA MET A 49 -0.24 0.89 -3.49
C MET A 49 1.07 0.82 -2.68
N LEU A 50 2.20 1.03 -3.36
CA LEU A 50 3.55 0.98 -2.79
C LEU A 50 4.46 1.89 -3.64
N GLN A 51 5.46 2.53 -3.02
CA GLN A 51 6.55 3.18 -3.74
C GLN A 51 7.81 2.31 -3.65
N LEU A 52 8.49 2.11 -4.77
CA LEU A 52 9.78 1.42 -4.85
C LEU A 52 10.95 2.38 -4.52
N PRO A 53 12.15 1.87 -4.19
CA PRO A 53 13.32 2.71 -3.87
C PRO A 53 13.81 3.55 -5.04
N ASP A 54 13.54 3.10 -6.27
CA ASP A 54 13.83 3.85 -7.50
C ASP A 54 12.81 4.96 -7.79
N GLY A 55 11.83 5.17 -6.91
CA GLY A 55 10.81 6.21 -6.99
C GLY A 55 9.55 5.80 -7.76
N ARG A 56 9.56 4.66 -8.46
CA ARG A 56 8.38 4.17 -9.19
C ARG A 56 7.26 3.78 -8.23
N MET A 57 6.02 3.96 -8.68
CA MET A 57 4.84 3.55 -7.93
C MET A 57 4.33 2.20 -8.44
N VAL A 58 3.97 1.32 -7.51
CA VAL A 58 3.29 0.06 -7.79
C VAL A 58 1.82 0.19 -7.41
N PHE A 59 0.93 -0.19 -8.33
CA PHE A 59 -0.51 -0.30 -8.10
C PHE A 59 -0.99 -1.69 -8.45
N THR A 60 -1.55 -2.40 -7.48
CA THR A 60 -2.12 -3.72 -7.72
C THR A 60 -3.62 -3.63 -7.94
N THR A 61 -4.12 -4.40 -8.90
CA THR A 61 -5.54 -4.57 -9.19
C THR A 61 -5.93 -6.03 -8.97
N ASN A 62 -7.14 -6.44 -9.37
CA ASN A 62 -7.58 -7.82 -9.14
C ASN A 62 -6.74 -8.87 -9.91
N GLY A 63 -6.17 -8.49 -11.05
CA GLY A 63 -5.46 -9.39 -11.96
C GLY A 63 -4.05 -8.96 -12.38
N SER A 64 -3.67 -7.71 -12.12
CA SER A 64 -2.42 -7.16 -12.63
C SER A 64 -1.67 -6.35 -11.58
N VAL A 65 -0.38 -6.21 -11.80
CA VAL A 65 0.50 -5.28 -11.08
C VAL A 65 0.92 -4.21 -12.07
N ASN A 66 0.63 -2.95 -11.76
CA ASN A 66 0.95 -1.81 -12.59
C ASN A 66 2.16 -1.09 -12.00
N LEU A 67 3.12 -0.73 -12.83
CA LEU A 67 4.28 0.08 -12.47
C LEU A 67 4.14 1.43 -13.16
N TYR A 68 4.38 2.50 -12.41
CA TYR A 68 4.29 3.87 -12.89
C TYR A 68 5.62 4.58 -12.66
N ASP A 69 6.22 5.07 -13.74
CA ASP A 69 7.52 5.75 -13.73
C ASP A 69 7.44 7.27 -13.49
N GLY A 70 6.23 7.80 -13.26
CA GLY A 70 5.95 9.24 -13.17
C GLY A 70 5.38 9.83 -14.46
N VAL A 71 5.37 9.08 -15.56
CA VAL A 71 4.82 9.51 -16.86
C VAL A 71 3.94 8.42 -17.47
N HIS A 72 4.40 7.18 -17.52
CA HIS A 72 3.76 6.05 -18.18
C HIS A 72 3.48 4.90 -17.22
N PHE A 73 2.44 4.12 -17.53
CA PHE A 73 2.15 2.85 -16.90
C PHE A 73 2.66 1.68 -17.74
N SER A 74 3.35 0.74 -17.11
CA SER A 74 3.46 -0.65 -17.56
C SER A 74 2.65 -1.56 -16.64
N TYR A 75 2.25 -2.75 -17.09
CA TYR A 75 1.57 -3.70 -16.21
C TYR A 75 1.89 -5.15 -16.53
N LEU A 76 1.92 -5.95 -15.47
CA LEU A 76 2.20 -7.37 -15.49
C LEU A 76 0.92 -8.13 -15.19
N HIS A 77 0.43 -8.87 -16.19
CA HIS A 77 -0.74 -9.70 -16.02
C HIS A 77 -0.37 -11.02 -15.31
N ARG A 78 -1.10 -11.34 -14.24
CA ARG A 78 -0.90 -12.60 -13.54
C ARG A 78 -1.46 -13.75 -14.38
N LYS A 79 -0.62 -14.76 -14.61
CA LYS A 79 -1.03 -16.03 -15.21
C LYS A 79 -1.12 -17.14 -14.16
N ALA A 80 -1.73 -18.26 -14.50
CA ALA A 80 -1.94 -19.37 -13.57
C ALA A 80 -0.61 -19.99 -13.10
N GLU A 81 0.37 -20.09 -14.00
CA GLU A 81 1.71 -20.59 -13.72
C GLU A 81 2.50 -19.73 -12.73
N ASN A 82 2.15 -18.45 -12.57
CA ASN A 82 2.82 -17.54 -11.64
C ASN A 82 2.38 -17.75 -10.18
N VAL A 83 1.37 -18.60 -9.94
CA VAL A 83 0.72 -18.76 -8.64
C VAL A 83 1.27 -19.96 -7.92
N TYR A 84 2.04 -19.70 -6.87
CA TYR A 84 2.48 -20.72 -5.92
C TYR A 84 1.38 -21.01 -4.87
N PRO A 85 1.08 -22.29 -4.59
CA PRO A 85 0.05 -22.66 -3.63
C PRO A 85 0.51 -22.39 -2.18
N LEU A 86 -0.04 -21.36 -1.55
CA LEU A 86 0.20 -21.01 -0.15
C LEU A 86 -0.97 -21.44 0.74
N LYS A 87 -1.26 -22.75 0.75
CA LYS A 87 -2.52 -23.33 1.27
C LYS A 87 -2.91 -22.87 2.68
N GLN A 88 -1.96 -22.64 3.58
CA GLN A 88 -2.21 -22.27 4.98
C GLN A 88 -2.44 -20.77 5.20
N TYR A 89 -2.38 -19.95 4.15
CA TYR A 89 -2.57 -18.50 4.26
C TYR A 89 -4.02 -18.10 3.98
N ASP A 90 -4.74 -17.77 5.06
CA ASP A 90 -6.11 -17.23 5.04
C ASP A 90 -6.16 -15.69 5.16
N GLY A 91 -5.01 -15.02 5.04
CA GLY A 91 -4.93 -13.57 5.16
C GLY A 91 -5.41 -12.81 3.92
N TYR A 92 -5.43 -11.48 4.06
CA TYR A 92 -5.80 -10.55 2.99
C TYR A 92 -4.68 -10.36 1.96
N TYR A 93 -5.00 -9.67 0.87
CA TYR A 93 -4.02 -9.26 -0.14
C TYR A 93 -2.95 -8.37 0.48
N ARG A 94 -1.68 -8.75 0.35
CA ARG A 94 -0.53 -8.00 0.86
C ARG A 94 0.60 -8.01 -0.15
N ILE A 95 1.30 -6.90 -0.25
CA ILE A 95 2.51 -6.77 -1.05
C ILE A 95 3.69 -6.40 -0.17
N TYR A 96 4.84 -7.00 -0.43
CA TYR A 96 6.07 -6.78 0.31
C TYR A 96 7.24 -6.65 -0.64
N GLN A 97 7.93 -5.53 -0.57
CA GLN A 97 9.20 -5.38 -1.24
C GLN A 97 10.30 -6.02 -0.40
N CYS A 98 11.18 -6.79 -1.03
CA CYS A 98 12.32 -7.44 -0.39
C CYS A 98 13.61 -7.01 -1.10
N GLY A 99 14.37 -6.12 -0.46
CA GLY A 99 15.52 -5.47 -1.10
C GLY A 99 15.09 -4.72 -2.37
N ASP A 100 16.00 -4.57 -3.33
CA ASP A 100 15.74 -3.75 -4.53
C ASP A 100 15.24 -4.57 -5.74
N SER A 101 15.09 -5.89 -5.58
CA SER A 101 14.87 -6.79 -6.73
C SER A 101 13.59 -7.59 -6.68
N LEU A 102 12.96 -7.77 -5.52
CA LEU A 102 11.83 -8.69 -5.38
C LEU A 102 10.61 -8.02 -4.79
N LEU A 103 9.47 -8.34 -5.39
CA LEU A 103 8.16 -7.92 -4.93
C LEU A 103 7.28 -9.14 -4.70
N TRP A 104 6.98 -9.40 -3.43
CA TRP A 104 6.19 -10.54 -3.00
C TRP A 104 4.73 -10.15 -2.84
N ILE A 105 3.84 -10.99 -3.38
CA ILE A 105 2.41 -10.79 -3.30
C ILE A 105 1.81 -12.01 -2.61
N LYS A 106 1.15 -11.77 -1.48
CA LYS A 106 0.32 -12.76 -0.80
C LYS A 106 -1.14 -12.45 -1.10
N ASP A 107 -1.86 -13.45 -1.55
CA ASP A 107 -3.31 -13.45 -1.63
C ASP A 107 -3.81 -14.73 -0.97
N ARG A 108 -5.11 -14.83 -0.66
CA ARG A 108 -5.63 -16.00 0.03
C ARG A 108 -5.27 -17.28 -0.73
N HIS A 109 -4.60 -18.21 -0.05
CA HIS A 109 -4.05 -19.47 -0.58
C HIS A 109 -3.04 -19.35 -1.73
N LYS A 110 -2.54 -18.15 -2.03
CA LYS A 110 -1.70 -17.86 -3.21
C LYS A 110 -0.49 -17.02 -2.84
N LEU A 111 0.66 -17.38 -3.40
CA LEU A 111 1.88 -16.59 -3.33
C LEU A 111 2.38 -16.35 -4.75
N MET A 112 2.78 -15.12 -5.04
CA MET A 112 3.45 -14.76 -6.29
C MET A 112 4.68 -13.92 -5.94
N CYS A 113 5.65 -13.90 -6.85
CA CYS A 113 6.81 -13.03 -6.76
C CYS A 113 7.08 -12.40 -8.12
N ILE A 114 7.41 -11.11 -8.12
CA ILE A 114 7.88 -10.39 -9.29
C ILE A 114 9.35 -10.05 -9.08
N HIS A 115 10.15 -10.31 -10.09
CA HIS A 115 11.51 -9.83 -10.20
C HIS A 115 11.49 -8.46 -10.88
N LEU A 116 11.76 -7.41 -10.10
CA LEU A 116 11.58 -6.01 -10.49
C LEU A 116 12.47 -5.55 -11.65
N PRO A 117 13.76 -5.94 -11.75
CA PRO A 117 14.62 -5.42 -12.83
C PRO A 117 14.21 -5.92 -14.21
N GLN A 118 13.60 -7.10 -14.30
CA GLN A 118 13.08 -7.71 -15.53
C GLN A 118 11.59 -7.45 -15.71
N GLU A 119 10.93 -6.92 -14.67
CA GLU A 119 9.47 -6.76 -14.60
C GLU A 119 8.74 -8.06 -14.98
N GLU A 120 9.12 -9.17 -14.36
CA GLU A 120 8.55 -10.48 -14.69
C GLU A 120 8.15 -11.25 -13.44
N TYR A 121 7.08 -12.04 -13.55
CA TYR A 121 6.75 -13.01 -12.50
C TYR A 121 7.76 -14.15 -12.51
N ILE A 122 8.18 -14.58 -11.32
CA ILE A 122 8.95 -15.80 -11.15
C ILE A 122 7.99 -16.99 -11.30
N ALA A 123 8.09 -17.72 -12.41
CA ALA A 123 7.19 -18.83 -12.72
C ALA A 123 7.40 -20.06 -11.80
N ASP A 124 8.65 -20.47 -11.58
CA ASP A 124 8.96 -21.64 -10.73
C ASP A 124 9.48 -21.21 -9.36
N LEU A 125 8.55 -20.90 -8.46
CA LEU A 125 8.87 -20.59 -7.07
C LEU A 125 9.38 -21.80 -6.27
N ASP A 126 9.08 -23.03 -6.68
CA ASP A 126 9.61 -24.23 -6.04
C ASP A 126 11.13 -24.31 -6.23
N SER A 127 11.63 -24.07 -7.45
CA SER A 127 13.08 -23.98 -7.71
C SER A 127 13.73 -22.86 -6.92
N TYR A 128 13.12 -21.66 -6.92
CA TYR A 128 13.61 -20.52 -6.15
C TYR A 128 13.76 -20.84 -4.64
N PHE A 129 12.81 -21.56 -4.03
CA PHE A 129 12.91 -21.93 -2.62
C PHE A 129 13.94 -23.02 -2.34
N ARG A 130 14.11 -23.99 -3.25
CA ARG A 130 15.11 -25.05 -3.13
C ARG A 130 16.54 -24.48 -3.15
N GLU A 131 16.83 -23.59 -4.08
CA GLU A 131 18.15 -22.97 -4.23
C GLU A 131 18.58 -22.18 -2.99
N ARG A 132 17.63 -21.65 -2.22
CA ARG A 132 17.88 -20.82 -1.04
C ARG A 132 17.66 -21.54 0.29
N GLU A 133 17.58 -22.88 0.30
CA GLU A 133 17.40 -23.74 1.48
C GLU A 133 16.18 -23.43 2.39
N TYR A 134 15.18 -22.68 1.89
CA TYR A 134 14.01 -22.31 2.69
C TYR A 134 13.14 -23.52 3.10
N THR A 135 13.22 -24.62 2.35
CA THR A 135 12.43 -25.84 2.57
C THR A 135 12.92 -26.70 3.74
N ARG A 136 14.13 -26.47 4.30
CA ARG A 136 14.70 -27.37 5.32
C ARG A 136 14.66 -26.84 6.76
N THR A 137 14.48 -25.54 6.98
CA THR A 137 14.67 -24.92 8.31
C THR A 137 13.42 -24.29 8.93
N GLY A 138 12.26 -24.32 8.28
CA GLY A 138 11.03 -23.73 8.81
C GLY A 138 11.09 -22.21 9.04
N ARG A 139 12.14 -21.54 8.54
CA ARG A 139 12.28 -20.08 8.62
C ARG A 139 11.36 -19.44 7.59
N ARG A 140 10.32 -18.77 8.08
CA ARG A 140 9.38 -18.02 7.25
C ARG A 140 10.11 -16.86 6.58
N PRO A 141 9.96 -16.66 5.26
CA PRO A 141 10.60 -15.55 4.54
C PRO A 141 10.04 -14.16 4.88
N PHE A 142 8.97 -14.08 5.68
CA PHE A 142 8.30 -12.82 6.02
C PHE A 142 7.90 -12.86 7.49
N ARG A 143 8.54 -12.00 8.29
CA ARG A 143 8.05 -11.60 9.61
C ARG A 143 7.19 -10.36 9.45
#